data_AF-A0A3N5ZIP7-F1
#
_entry.id   AF-A0A3N5ZIP7-F1
#
_cell.length_a   1.000
_cell.length_b   1.000
_cell.length_c   1.000
_cell.angle_alpha   90.00
_cell.angle_beta   90.00
_cell.angle_gamma   90.00
#
_symmetry.space_group_name_H-M   'P 1'
#
loop_
_entity.id
_entity.type
_entity.pdbx_description
1 polymer ?
#
loop_
_entity_poly.entity_id
_entity_poly.type
_entity_poly.pdbx_seq_one_letter_code
_entity_poly.pdbx_strand_id
1 'polypeptide(L)'
;MLLYAVADIHGKKENLLKIRKNIEQYRPDILIIAGDITNYFFPKDTVEYVKNLSIPVLTVRGNSDFPIVERLISETETVYSIHKEAYFEEGFHFIGLGGALLLPFRTKVCFREASR
;
A
#
# COMPACT_ATOMS: atom_id res chain seq x y z
N MET A 1 14.66 -13.54 -1.67
CA MET A 1 13.36 -12.87 -1.65
C MET A 1 12.16 -13.73 -1.25
N LEU A 2 11.71 -13.57 -0.01
CA LEU A 2 10.40 -13.95 0.51
C LEU A 2 9.49 -12.72 0.51
N LEU A 3 8.36 -12.81 -0.19
CA LEU A 3 7.37 -11.74 -0.26
C LEU A 3 6.19 -12.02 0.66
N TYR A 4 5.76 -11.02 1.41
CA TYR A 4 4.50 -11.07 2.14
C TYR A 4 3.49 -10.12 1.50
N ALA A 5 2.44 -10.67 0.89
CA ALA A 5 1.42 -9.89 0.17
C ALA A 5 0.09 -9.88 0.93
N VAL A 6 -0.53 -8.70 1.02
CA VAL A 6 -1.85 -8.46 1.61
C VAL A 6 -2.64 -7.47 0.76
N ALA A 7 -3.96 -7.41 0.96
CA ALA A 7 -4.87 -6.44 0.33
C ALA A 7 -6.01 -6.11 1.30
N ASP A 8 -6.76 -5.04 1.02
CA ASP A 8 -8.01 -4.68 1.73
C ASP A 8 -7.84 -4.61 3.27
N ILE A 9 -6.71 -4.07 3.72
CA ILE A 9 -6.41 -4.00 5.16
C ILE A 9 -7.27 -2.95 5.86
N HIS A 10 -7.75 -1.93 5.13
CA HIS A 10 -8.63 -0.84 5.56
C HIS A 10 -8.21 -0.17 6.87
N GLY A 11 -6.90 -0.09 7.16
CA GLY A 11 -6.37 0.42 8.41
C GLY A 11 -6.89 -0.27 9.68
N LYS A 12 -7.44 -1.50 9.59
CA LYS A 12 -7.98 -2.21 10.75
C LYS A 12 -6.84 -2.61 11.69
N LYS A 13 -6.90 -2.17 12.95
CA LYS A 13 -5.88 -2.44 13.97
C LYS A 13 -5.50 -3.93 14.07
N GLU A 14 -6.49 -4.82 14.01
CA GLU A 14 -6.25 -6.27 14.06
C GLU A 14 -5.42 -6.77 12.87
N ASN A 15 -5.67 -6.26 11.67
CA ASN A 15 -4.91 -6.61 10.46
C ASN A 15 -3.48 -6.09 10.55
N LEU A 16 -3.30 -4.86 11.01
CA LEU A 16 -1.99 -4.25 11.22
C LEU A 16 -1.14 -5.05 12.23
N LEU A 17 -1.75 -5.47 13.35
CA LEU A 17 -1.08 -6.32 14.34
C LEU A 17 -0.71 -7.70 13.80
N LYS A 18 -1.60 -8.33 13.01
CA LYS A 18 -1.30 -9.60 12.34
C LYS A 18 -0.14 -9.45 11.34
N ILE A 19 -0.10 -8.35 10.60
CA ILE A 19 0.99 -8.05 9.66
C ILE A 19 2.32 -7.97 10.41
N ARG A 20 2.39 -7.16 11.48
CA ARG A 20 3.61 -7.05 12.30
C ARG A 20 4.06 -8.40 12.84
N LYS A 21 3.14 -9.17 13.42
CA LYS A 21 3.45 -10.50 13.95
C LYS A 21 4.02 -11.43 12.87
N ASN A 22 3.43 -11.42 11.68
CA ASN A 22 3.91 -12.24 10.56
C ASN A 22 5.29 -11.78 10.06
N ILE A 23 5.56 -10.46 10.07
CA ILE A 23 6.89 -9.94 9.74
C ILE A 23 7.93 -10.44 10.74
N GLU A 24 7.63 -10.36 12.05
CA GLU A 24 8.53 -10.84 13.10
C GLU A 24 8.77 -12.35 13.04
N GLN A 25 7.71 -13.13 12.75
CA GLN A 25 7.75 -14.59 12.73
C GLN A 25 8.43 -15.15 11.49
N TYR A 26 8.09 -14.63 10.30
CA TYR A 26 8.51 -15.22 9.02
C TYR A 26 9.64 -14.45 8.34
N ARG A 27 9.96 -13.23 8.81
CA ARG A 27 11.02 -12.37 8.29
C ARG A 27 11.01 -12.25 6.76
N PRO A 28 9.89 -11.81 6.15
CA PRO A 28 9.85 -11.53 4.73
C PRO A 28 10.76 -10.35 4.39
N ASP A 29 11.29 -10.34 3.17
CA ASP A 29 12.18 -9.27 2.70
C ASP A 29 11.38 -8.01 2.34
N ILE A 30 10.16 -8.18 1.82
CA ILE A 30 9.28 -7.09 1.37
C ILE A 30 7.82 -7.39 1.76
N LEU A 31 7.11 -6.36 2.24
CA LEU A 31 5.65 -6.36 2.35
C LEU A 31 5.02 -5.70 1.12
N ILE A 32 4.04 -6.35 0.50
CA ILE A 32 3.25 -5.81 -0.61
C ILE A 32 1.82 -5.58 -0.13
N ILE A 33 1.31 -4.35 -0.26
CA ILE A 33 -0.08 -3.99 0.06
C ILE A 33 -0.81 -3.58 -1.21
N ALA A 34 -1.65 -4.47 -1.73
CA ALA A 34 -2.36 -4.32 -3.00
C ALA A 34 -3.71 -3.61 -2.84
N GLY A 35 -3.68 -2.34 -2.41
CA GLY A 35 -4.86 -1.49 -2.33
C GLY A 35 -5.64 -1.55 -1.02
N ASP A 36 -6.57 -0.59 -0.90
CA ASP A 36 -7.44 -0.33 0.25
C ASP A 36 -6.65 -0.38 1.57
N ILE A 37 -5.60 0.44 1.59
CA ILE A 37 -4.57 0.52 2.62
C ILE A 37 -5.16 1.13 3.89
N THR A 38 -5.87 2.25 3.73
CA THR A 38 -6.25 3.13 4.84
C THR A 38 -7.73 3.03 5.19
N ASN A 39 -8.09 3.57 6.36
CA ASN A 39 -9.48 3.83 6.70
C ASN A 39 -9.90 5.25 6.24
N TYR A 40 -11.20 5.49 6.16
CA TYR A 40 -11.75 6.75 5.63
C TYR A 40 -11.51 7.99 6.50
N PHE A 41 -11.27 7.83 7.80
CA PHE A 41 -11.28 8.94 8.76
C PHE A 41 -9.88 9.37 9.19
N PHE A 42 -8.98 8.40 9.35
CA PHE A 42 -7.64 8.55 9.90
C PHE A 42 -6.61 7.81 9.03
N PRO A 43 -6.42 8.23 7.75
CA PRO A 43 -5.45 7.60 6.87
C PRO A 43 -4.00 7.77 7.36
N LYS A 44 -3.70 8.91 8.01
CA LYS A 44 -2.38 9.22 8.57
C LYS A 44 -1.90 8.17 9.57
N ASP A 45 -2.76 7.74 10.48
CA ASP A 45 -2.40 6.76 11.53
C ASP A 45 -2.02 5.41 10.91
N THR A 46 -2.69 5.03 9.82
CA THR A 46 -2.39 3.79 9.11
C THR A 46 -1.04 3.90 8.39
N VAL A 47 -0.79 5.00 7.68
CA VAL A 47 0.49 5.22 6.99
C VAL A 47 1.63 5.30 8.00
N GLU A 48 1.46 5.98 9.12
CA GLU A 48 2.48 6.07 10.18
C GLU A 48 2.76 4.69 10.79
N TYR A 49 1.74 3.85 10.98
CA TYR A 49 1.96 2.48 11.44
C TYR A 49 2.79 1.67 10.44
N VAL A 50 2.43 1.73 9.16
CA VAL A 50 3.09 0.97 8.08
C VAL A 50 4.52 1.45 7.88
N LYS A 51 4.77 2.76 7.95
CA LYS A 51 6.11 3.37 7.90
C LYS A 51 7.04 2.82 8.98
N ASN A 52 6.52 2.53 10.16
CA ASN A 52 7.27 2.03 11.32
C ASN A 52 7.44 0.48 11.33
N LEU A 53 7.19 -0.19 10.20
CA LEU A 53 7.55 -1.59 10.00
C LEU A 53 9.04 -1.71 9.68
N SER A 54 9.65 -2.83 10.03
CA SER A 54 11.09 -3.05 9.91
C SER A 54 11.58 -3.46 8.51
N ILE A 55 10.68 -3.47 7.53
CA ILE A 55 10.93 -3.94 6.16
C ILE A 55 10.33 -2.96 5.16
N PRO A 56 10.87 -2.87 3.93
CA PRO A 56 10.28 -2.06 2.87
C PRO A 56 8.85 -2.51 2.56
N VAL A 57 7.99 -1.52 2.30
CA VAL A 57 6.59 -1.75 1.96
C VAL A 57 6.32 -1.21 0.56
N LEU A 58 5.88 -2.07 -0.35
CA LEU A 58 5.45 -1.68 -1.70
C LEU A 58 3.93 -1.64 -1.74
N THR A 59 3.36 -0.62 -2.36
CA THR A 59 1.91 -0.46 -2.37
C THR A 59 1.37 0.19 -3.63
N VAL A 60 0.10 -0.10 -3.89
CA VAL A 60 -0.73 0.63 -4.85
C VAL A 60 -2.01 1.06 -4.16
N ARG A 61 -2.60 2.18 -4.58
CA ARG A 61 -3.90 2.63 -4.07
C ARG A 61 -5.02 1.71 -4.54
N GLY A 62 -5.96 1.42 -3.64
CA GLY A 62 -7.25 0.84 -3.98
C GLY A 62 -8.31 1.90 -4.23
N ASN A 63 -9.56 1.50 -4.45
CA ASN A 63 -10.67 2.42 -4.72
C ASN A 63 -11.08 3.26 -3.51
N SER A 64 -10.78 2.78 -2.30
CA SER A 64 -11.12 3.46 -1.05
C SER A 64 -10.03 4.42 -0.59
N ASP A 65 -8.82 4.32 -1.15
CA ASP A 65 -7.69 5.20 -0.83
C ASP A 65 -7.79 6.53 -1.58
N PHE A 66 -8.06 7.59 -0.83
CA PHE A 66 -8.11 8.96 -1.35
C PHE A 66 -6.71 9.46 -1.78
N PRO A 67 -6.62 10.52 -2.60
CA PRO A 67 -5.34 11.11 -3.02
C PRO A 67 -4.40 11.51 -1.88
N ILE A 68 -4.95 11.83 -0.69
CA ILE A 68 -4.14 12.11 0.51
C ILE A 68 -3.24 10.93 0.90
N VAL A 69 -3.64 9.69 0.61
CA VAL A 69 -2.85 8.49 0.91
C VAL A 69 -1.56 8.49 0.10
N GLU A 70 -1.63 8.89 -1.17
CA GLU A 70 -0.46 9.01 -2.05
C GLU A 70 0.53 10.04 -1.53
N ARG A 71 0.01 11.22 -1.15
CA ARG A 71 0.81 12.27 -0.52
C ARG A 71 1.48 11.78 0.76
N LEU A 72 0.72 11.14 1.65
CA LEU A 72 1.27 10.62 2.91
C LEU A 72 2.36 9.58 2.68
N ILE A 73 2.20 8.69 1.70
CA ILE A 73 3.21 7.70 1.31
C ILE A 73 4.47 8.39 0.77
N SER A 74 4.31 9.40 -0.09
CA SER A 74 5.45 10.16 -0.66
C SER A 74 6.29 10.91 0.38
N GLU A 75 5.74 11.13 1.57
CA GLU A 75 6.42 11.76 2.72
C GLU A 75 7.18 10.72 3.58
N THR A 76 7.25 9.44 3.15
CA THR A 76 7.95 8.36 3.85
C THR A 76 9.13 7.81 3.05
N GLU A 77 10.11 7.24 3.76
CA GLU A 77 11.30 6.63 3.15
C GLU A 77 11.22 5.09 3.08
N THR A 78 10.26 4.47 3.78
CA THR A 78 10.14 3.01 3.90
C THR A 78 8.92 2.43 3.17
N VAL A 79 8.00 3.29 2.72
CA VAL A 79 6.78 2.91 1.99
C VAL A 79 6.84 3.50 0.59
N TYR A 80 6.74 2.64 -0.42
CA TYR A 80 6.89 3.00 -1.82
C TYR A 80 5.58 2.79 -2.56
N SER A 81 5.03 3.85 -3.15
CA SER A 81 3.98 3.72 -4.15
C SER A 81 4.61 3.23 -5.46
N ILE A 82 4.19 2.06 -5.93
CA ILE A 82 4.67 1.47 -7.20
C ILE A 82 3.63 1.63 -8.32
N HIS A 83 2.65 2.53 -8.15
CA HIS A 83 1.66 2.80 -9.19
C HIS A 83 2.34 3.45 -10.41
N LYS A 84 2.44 2.70 -11.53
CA LYS A 84 3.12 3.13 -12.77
C LYS A 84 4.60 3.48 -12.63
N GLU A 85 5.20 3.16 -11.49
CA GLU A 85 6.61 3.35 -11.18
C GLU A 85 7.26 1.99 -10.92
N ALA A 86 8.55 1.87 -11.23
CA ALA A 86 9.31 0.64 -11.01
C ALA A 86 10.14 0.74 -9.73
N TYR A 87 9.99 -0.23 -8.84
CA TYR A 87 10.87 -0.43 -7.68
C TYR A 87 11.81 -1.60 -7.96
N PHE A 88 13.09 -1.47 -7.62
CA PHE A 88 14.10 -2.51 -7.87
C PHE A 88 14.71 -3.00 -6.56
N GLU A 89 14.68 -4.32 -6.34
CA GLU A 89 15.21 -4.97 -5.14
C GLU A 89 15.66 -6.38 -5.49
N GLU A 90 16.83 -6.80 -5.00
CA GLU A 90 17.38 -8.16 -5.20
C GLU A 90 17.36 -8.66 -6.67
N GLY A 91 17.48 -7.77 -7.67
CA GLY A 91 17.45 -8.16 -9.08
C GLY A 91 16.05 -8.26 -9.70
N PHE A 92 15.00 -7.91 -8.95
CA PHE A 92 13.60 -7.93 -9.41
C PHE A 92 13.06 -6.52 -9.61
N HIS A 93 12.31 -6.32 -10.69
CA HIS A 93 11.51 -5.12 -10.90
C HIS A 93 10.07 -5.36 -10.43
N PHE A 94 9.59 -4.49 -9.56
CA PHE A 94 8.22 -4.44 -9.09
C PHE A 94 7.51 -3.27 -9.73
N ILE A 95 6.36 -3.54 -10.36
CA ILE A 95 5.51 -2.53 -10.95
C ILE A 95 4.09 -2.81 -10.49
N GLY A 96 3.36 -1.76 -10.12
CA GLY A 96 1.98 -1.84 -9.67
C GLY A 96 1.03 -1.06 -10.57
N LEU A 97 -0.18 -1.58 -10.71
CA LEU A 97 -1.29 -0.89 -11.36
C LEU A 97 -2.45 -0.80 -10.37
N GLY A 98 -2.42 0.27 -9.58
CA GLY A 98 -3.50 0.65 -8.66
C GLY A 98 -4.74 1.21 -9.34
N GLY A 99 -5.75 1.46 -8.52
CA GLY A 99 -7.09 1.87 -8.91
C GLY A 99 -8.04 0.70 -9.10
N ALA A 100 -9.29 1.01 -9.43
CA ALA A 100 -10.29 0.00 -9.70
C ALA A 100 -10.77 0.06 -11.14
N LEU A 101 -11.25 -1.09 -11.62
CA LEU A 101 -11.87 -1.21 -12.93
C LEU A 101 -13.03 -0.21 -13.04
N LEU A 102 -13.24 0.30 -14.26
CA LEU A 102 -14.39 1.11 -14.63
C LEU A 102 -15.66 0.25 -14.51
N LEU A 103 -16.21 0.18 -13.30
CA LEU A 103 -17.52 -0.39 -13.06
C LEU A 103 -18.58 0.70 -13.29
N PRO A 104 -19.85 0.35 -13.58
CA PRO A 104 -20.95 1.32 -13.72
C PRO A 104 -21.31 2.03 -12.39
N PHE A 105 -20.53 1.82 -11.33
CA PHE A 105 -20.67 2.44 -10.01
C PHE A 105 -19.53 3.46 -9.77
N ARG A 106 -19.74 4.40 -8.83
CA ARG A 106 -18.72 5.42 -8.49
C ARG A 106 -17.45 4.78 -7.94
N THR A 107 -16.45 4.60 -8.79
CA THR A 107 -15.08 4.28 -8.39
C THR A 107 -14.29 5.59 -8.24
N LYS A 108 -13.67 5.82 -7.07
CA LYS A 108 -12.94 7.07 -6.78
C LYS A 108 -11.51 7.09 -7.33
N VAL A 109 -10.91 5.90 -7.56
CA VAL A 109 -9.59 5.75 -8.20
C VAL A 109 -9.78 5.03 -9.51
N CYS A 110 -9.52 5.73 -10.62
CA CYS A 110 -9.72 5.19 -11.96
C CYS A 110 -8.39 5.17 -12.72
N PHE A 111 -8.21 4.25 -13.65
CA PHE A 111 -7.00 4.20 -14.48
C PHE A 111 -6.65 5.54 -15.16
N ARG A 112 -7.69 6.37 -15.43
CA ARG A 112 -7.62 7.71 -16.01
C ARG A 112 -7.66 8.86 -14.98
N GLU A 113 -7.45 8.61 -13.68
CA GLU A 113 -7.38 9.69 -12.69
C GLU A 113 -6.23 10.63 -13.08
N ALA A 114 -6.53 11.93 -13.20
CA ALA A 114 -5.53 12.92 -13.54
C ALA A 114 -4.65 13.18 -12.32
N SER A 115 -3.36 12.92 -12.45
CA SER A 115 -2.34 13.33 -11.47
C SER A 115 -2.40 14.85 -11.33
N ARG A 116 -2.96 15.35 -10.23
CA ARG A 116 -2.95 16.77 -9.85
C ARG A 116 -2.10 16.96 -8.61
#